data_AF-A0A7J6NR65-F1
#
_entry.id   AF-A0A7J6NR65-F1
#
_cell.length_a   1.000
_cell.length_b   1.000
_cell.length_c   1.000
_cell.angle_alpha   90.00
_cell.angle_beta   90.00
_cell.angle_gamma   90.00
#
_symmetry.space_group_name_H-M   'P 1'
#
loop_
_entity.id
_entity.type
_entity.pdbx_description
1 polymer ?
#
loop_
_entity_poly.entity_id
_entity_poly.type
_entity_poly.pdbx_seq_one_letter_code
_entity_poly.pdbx_strand_id
1 'polypeptide(L)'
;MSSPLDMIVKTVEKTGKRSYATIIEYLYGRKILYVFQIAMVVFCLGSSASYLVTVVDSLAPLFNQLTINEPHAWYHIMLTSRYYLSLIMLGIVMYPICLVKSLGSLRYLTIVSILGMFWLAIVAFYLLGTYGMAADFKYGQAYAPINWIDCLEGVTTYIFGYCNQANMPEIYMEMNPRSPKKLRWVAIWSAIVSTAVYFAIAIPFLLVFGPDSQSSVLLNMADYLPQGLPWSTRSEPKRADFWGVVAVTFAVVISYLIDIALPDVSILMGIVGAISGSILCFIAPGYFCISTSKSKKFFAPENWLYAAFVILGCITLVGGTAISVYEILQFAEGS
;
A
#
# COMPACT_ATOMS: atom_id res chain seq x y z
N MET A 1 6.43 21.91 -15.65
CA MET A 1 5.29 21.00 -15.40
C MET A 1 4.81 21.20 -13.97
N SER A 2 3.49 21.23 -13.74
CA SER A 2 2.92 21.13 -12.39
C SER A 2 2.64 19.67 -12.06
N SER A 3 3.14 19.21 -10.91
CA SER A 3 2.83 17.88 -10.37
C SER A 3 1.35 17.79 -9.93
N PRO A 4 0.79 16.58 -9.74
CA PRO A 4 -0.54 16.40 -9.12
C PRO A 4 -0.66 17.11 -7.76
N LEU A 5 0.46 17.21 -7.03
CA LEU A 5 0.55 17.89 -5.74
C LEU A 5 0.41 19.42 -5.91
N ASP A 6 1.12 20.02 -6.89
CA ASP A 6 0.92 21.43 -7.26
C ASP A 6 -0.54 21.72 -7.69
N MET A 7 -1.20 20.75 -8.33
CA MET A 7 -2.59 20.85 -8.80
C MET A 7 -3.58 20.85 -7.62
N ILE A 8 -3.36 19.99 -6.62
CA ILE A 8 -4.14 19.98 -5.37
C ILE A 8 -3.92 21.28 -4.59
N VAL A 9 -2.67 21.72 -4.41
CA VAL A 9 -2.34 22.93 -3.62
C VAL A 9 -2.92 24.20 -4.25
N LYS A 10 -2.81 24.38 -5.57
CA LYS A 10 -3.48 25.49 -6.28
C LYS A 10 -5.00 25.48 -6.08
N THR A 11 -5.59 24.29 -5.94
CA THR A 11 -7.04 24.14 -5.70
C THR A 11 -7.38 24.50 -4.25
N VAL A 12 -6.56 24.14 -3.27
CA VAL A 12 -6.68 24.60 -1.87
C VAL A 12 -6.62 26.12 -1.80
N GLU A 13 -5.64 26.76 -2.44
CA GLU A 13 -5.51 28.23 -2.44
C GLU A 13 -6.70 28.94 -3.09
N LYS A 14 -7.22 28.42 -4.19
CA LYS A 14 -8.39 29.00 -4.89
C LYS A 14 -9.72 28.81 -4.15
N THR A 15 -9.89 27.70 -3.42
CA THR A 15 -11.17 27.32 -2.80
C THR A 15 -11.23 27.63 -1.29
N GLY A 16 -10.09 27.82 -0.63
CA GLY A 16 -9.99 27.97 0.82
C GLY A 16 -10.36 26.71 1.62
N LYS A 17 -10.55 25.57 0.95
CA LYS A 17 -10.99 24.30 1.57
C LYS A 17 -9.79 23.51 2.09
N ARG A 18 -9.95 22.90 3.27
CA ARG A 18 -8.83 22.36 4.07
C ARG A 18 -8.61 20.84 3.95
N SER A 19 -9.61 20.10 3.49
CA SER A 19 -9.54 18.64 3.31
C SER A 19 -9.98 18.26 1.91
N TYR A 20 -9.42 17.17 1.37
CA TYR A 20 -9.66 16.70 0.00
C TYR A 20 -11.17 16.46 -0.28
N ALA A 21 -11.88 15.87 0.69
CA ALA A 21 -13.33 15.69 0.64
C ALA A 21 -14.09 17.03 0.48
N THR A 22 -13.71 18.05 1.24
CA THR A 22 -14.36 19.37 1.20
C THR A 22 -14.09 20.15 -0.10
N ILE A 23 -13.00 19.83 -0.81
CA ILE A 23 -12.72 20.35 -2.16
C ILE A 23 -13.68 19.71 -3.16
N ILE A 24 -13.89 18.39 -3.10
CA ILE A 24 -14.77 17.65 -4.01
C ILE A 24 -16.23 18.09 -3.84
N GLU A 25 -16.72 18.17 -2.61
CA GLU A 25 -18.09 18.61 -2.34
C GLU A 25 -18.33 20.02 -2.90
N TYR A 26 -17.36 20.91 -2.76
CA TYR A 26 -17.44 22.29 -3.25
C TYR A 26 -17.40 22.40 -4.78
N LEU A 27 -16.58 21.58 -5.46
CA LEU A 27 -16.40 21.67 -6.92
C LEU A 27 -17.39 20.83 -7.73
N TYR A 28 -17.84 19.68 -7.21
CA TYR A 28 -18.64 18.69 -7.95
C TYR A 28 -19.93 18.27 -7.23
N GLY A 29 -20.15 18.75 -6.01
CA GLY A 29 -21.30 18.38 -5.21
C GLY A 29 -21.25 16.97 -4.63
N ARG A 30 -22.28 16.66 -3.85
CA ARG A 30 -22.32 15.52 -2.92
C ARG A 30 -22.34 14.14 -3.60
N LYS A 31 -22.80 14.04 -4.85
CA LYS A 31 -22.84 12.77 -5.60
C LYS A 31 -21.42 12.26 -5.91
N ILE A 32 -20.54 13.13 -6.38
CA ILE A 32 -19.14 12.77 -6.69
C ILE A 32 -18.32 12.58 -5.40
N LEU A 33 -18.67 13.30 -4.32
CA LEU A 33 -18.10 13.06 -2.99
C LEU A 33 -18.28 11.61 -2.54
N TYR A 34 -19.47 11.00 -2.71
CA TYR A 34 -19.69 9.60 -2.33
C TYR A 34 -18.79 8.62 -3.09
N VAL A 35 -18.61 8.81 -4.41
CA VAL A 35 -17.70 7.97 -5.21
C VAL A 35 -16.26 8.06 -4.70
N PHE A 36 -15.80 9.27 -4.37
CA PHE A 36 -14.48 9.47 -3.77
C PHE A 36 -14.36 8.87 -2.37
N GLN A 37 -15.40 8.99 -1.54
CA GLN A 37 -15.42 8.38 -0.20
C GLN A 37 -15.35 6.86 -0.28
N ILE A 38 -16.02 6.23 -1.25
CA ILE A 38 -15.89 4.78 -1.51
C ILE A 38 -14.44 4.44 -1.90
N ALA A 39 -13.82 5.20 -2.81
CA ALA A 39 -12.41 4.98 -3.18
C ALA A 39 -11.44 5.16 -1.99
N MET A 40 -11.68 6.13 -1.11
CA MET A 40 -10.91 6.31 0.13
C MET A 40 -11.13 5.15 1.13
N VAL A 41 -12.35 4.63 1.24
CA VAL A 41 -12.65 3.45 2.06
C VAL A 41 -11.92 2.23 1.51
N VAL A 42 -12.00 1.96 0.21
CA VAL A 42 -11.24 0.87 -0.45
C VAL A 42 -9.73 1.02 -0.22
N PHE A 43 -9.20 2.24 -0.28
CA PHE A 43 -7.79 2.51 0.02
C PHE A 43 -7.42 2.13 1.45
N CYS A 44 -8.15 2.65 2.44
CA CYS A 44 -7.87 2.39 3.85
C CYS A 44 -8.08 0.92 4.25
N LEU A 45 -9.09 0.25 3.68
CA LEU A 45 -9.31 -1.19 3.87
C LEU A 45 -8.17 -2.00 3.25
N GLY A 46 -7.79 -1.68 2.02
CA GLY A 46 -6.68 -2.33 1.31
C GLY A 46 -5.36 -2.24 2.06
N SER A 47 -5.00 -1.04 2.53
CA SER A 47 -3.79 -0.84 3.34
C SER A 47 -3.86 -1.60 4.67
N SER A 48 -5.02 -1.62 5.33
CA SER A 48 -5.20 -2.36 6.59
C SER A 48 -5.05 -3.87 6.41
N ALA A 49 -5.67 -4.42 5.37
CA ALA A 49 -5.55 -5.82 5.00
C ALA A 49 -4.10 -6.19 4.62
N SER A 50 -3.44 -5.35 3.82
CA SER A 50 -2.04 -5.55 3.43
C SER A 50 -1.09 -5.58 4.64
N TYR A 51 -1.26 -4.67 5.61
CA TYR A 51 -0.47 -4.71 6.85
C TYR A 51 -0.72 -5.97 7.68
N LEU A 52 -1.96 -6.46 7.72
CA LEU A 52 -2.31 -7.69 8.44
C LEU A 52 -1.64 -8.91 7.80
N VAL A 53 -1.79 -9.09 6.49
CA VAL A 53 -1.13 -10.15 5.70
C VAL A 53 0.38 -10.11 5.93
N THR A 54 1.03 -8.96 5.70
CA THR A 54 2.49 -8.82 5.87
C THR A 54 2.96 -9.16 7.28
N VAL A 55 2.26 -8.73 8.33
CA VAL A 55 2.64 -9.04 9.72
C VAL A 55 2.53 -10.54 10.00
N VAL A 56 1.48 -11.19 9.50
CA VAL A 56 1.23 -12.62 9.74
C VAL A 56 2.23 -13.49 8.99
N ASP A 57 2.43 -13.21 7.70
CA ASP A 57 3.39 -13.90 6.84
C ASP A 57 4.84 -13.71 7.33
N SER A 58 5.16 -12.59 8.00
CA SER A 58 6.48 -12.36 8.60
C SER A 58 6.68 -13.05 9.96
N LEU A 59 5.63 -13.19 10.76
CA LEU A 59 5.73 -13.68 12.13
C LEU A 59 5.44 -15.18 12.27
N ALA A 60 4.64 -15.79 11.40
CA ALA A 60 4.38 -17.22 11.43
C ALA A 60 5.66 -18.08 11.28
N PRO A 61 6.60 -17.78 10.34
CA PRO A 61 7.87 -18.51 10.26
C PRO A 61 8.73 -18.35 11.52
N LEU A 62 8.80 -17.14 12.08
CA LEU A 62 9.53 -16.85 13.31
C LEU A 62 8.98 -17.64 14.51
N PHE A 63 7.66 -17.66 14.69
CA PHE A 63 7.05 -18.41 15.78
C PHE A 63 7.17 -19.92 15.60
N ASN A 64 7.14 -20.43 14.37
CA ASN A 64 7.39 -21.84 14.08
C ASN A 64 8.77 -22.28 14.60
N GLN A 65 9.82 -21.46 14.36
CA GLN A 65 11.15 -21.74 14.90
C GLN A 65 11.22 -21.67 16.42
N LEU A 66 10.65 -20.63 17.03
CA LEU A 66 10.66 -20.45 18.50
C LEU A 66 9.94 -21.56 19.25
N THR A 67 9.02 -22.28 18.60
CA THR A 67 8.15 -23.29 19.21
C THR A 67 8.38 -24.70 18.66
N ILE A 68 9.38 -24.90 17.78
CA ILE A 68 9.64 -26.14 17.03
C ILE A 68 9.81 -27.41 17.89
N ASN A 69 10.24 -27.25 19.15
CA ASN A 69 10.45 -28.36 20.07
C ASN A 69 9.16 -28.95 20.64
N GLU A 70 8.02 -28.25 20.56
CA GLU A 70 6.71 -28.70 21.04
C GLU A 70 5.60 -28.53 19.97
N PRO A 71 5.68 -29.23 18.83
CA PRO A 71 4.78 -29.03 17.67
C PRO A 71 3.31 -29.44 17.91
N HIS A 72 3.01 -30.03 19.06
CA HIS A 72 1.64 -30.38 19.49
C HIS A 72 1.11 -29.48 20.60
N ALA A 73 1.89 -28.49 21.05
CA ALA A 73 1.43 -27.56 22.07
C ALA A 73 0.42 -26.57 21.49
N TRP A 74 -0.59 -26.22 22.29
CA TRP A 74 -1.65 -25.28 21.90
C TRP A 74 -1.09 -23.91 21.44
N TYR A 75 0.03 -23.46 22.00
CA TYR A 75 0.65 -22.19 21.68
C TYR A 75 1.45 -22.23 20.36
N HIS A 76 2.06 -23.36 20.00
CA HIS A 76 2.67 -23.57 18.67
C HIS A 76 1.59 -23.42 17.60
N ILE A 77 0.49 -24.17 17.73
CA ILE A 77 -0.65 -24.16 16.80
C ILE A 77 -1.28 -22.75 16.70
N MET A 78 -1.38 -22.04 17.83
CA MET A 78 -1.96 -20.68 17.87
C MET A 78 -1.05 -19.61 17.23
N LEU A 79 0.27 -19.75 17.34
CA LEU A 79 1.22 -18.75 16.82
C LEU A 79 1.70 -19.03 15.39
N THR A 80 1.55 -20.26 14.89
CA THR A 80 1.93 -20.64 13.51
C THR A 80 0.77 -20.61 12.53
N SER A 81 -0.48 -20.75 12.99
CA SER A 81 -1.66 -20.68 12.13
C SER A 81 -1.95 -19.25 11.66
N ARG A 82 -1.98 -19.02 10.34
CA ARG A 82 -2.39 -17.74 9.72
C ARG A 82 -3.72 -17.23 10.29
N TYR A 83 -4.71 -18.10 10.51
CA TYR A 83 -6.00 -17.72 11.11
C TYR A 83 -5.87 -17.16 12.53
N TYR A 84 -5.18 -17.87 13.43
CA TYR A 84 -5.06 -17.46 14.84
C TYR A 84 -4.10 -16.28 14.99
N LEU A 85 -2.96 -16.32 14.31
CA LEU A 85 -1.98 -15.23 14.34
C LEU A 85 -2.58 -13.95 13.77
N SER A 86 -3.31 -14.02 12.65
CA SER A 86 -4.04 -12.89 12.09
C SER A 86 -5.07 -12.35 13.07
N LEU A 87 -5.90 -13.20 13.69
CA LEU A 87 -6.89 -12.76 14.69
C LEU A 87 -6.24 -12.13 15.95
N ILE A 88 -5.09 -12.63 16.38
CA ILE A 88 -4.31 -12.12 17.52
C ILE A 88 -3.69 -10.75 17.18
N MET A 89 -3.03 -10.63 16.03
CA MET A 89 -2.44 -9.37 15.58
C MET A 89 -3.52 -8.31 15.34
N LEU A 90 -4.63 -8.72 14.74
CA LEU A 90 -5.84 -7.92 14.57
C LEU A 90 -6.39 -7.41 15.91
N GLY A 91 -6.61 -8.28 16.88
CA GLY A 91 -7.27 -7.93 18.15
C GLY A 91 -6.36 -7.24 19.18
N ILE A 92 -5.09 -7.65 19.26
CA ILE A 92 -4.14 -7.20 20.31
C ILE A 92 -3.20 -6.09 19.80
N VAL A 93 -2.91 -6.02 18.50
CA VAL A 93 -1.99 -5.01 17.93
C VAL A 93 -2.75 -3.96 17.13
N MET A 94 -3.42 -4.35 16.04
CA MET A 94 -4.04 -3.38 15.12
C MET A 94 -5.24 -2.65 15.76
N TYR A 95 -6.17 -3.39 16.35
CA TYR A 95 -7.38 -2.82 16.94
C TYR A 95 -7.10 -1.73 17.99
N PRO A 96 -6.24 -1.91 19.01
CA PRO A 96 -5.93 -0.83 19.94
C PRO A 96 -5.17 0.33 19.28
N ILE A 97 -4.28 0.08 18.30
CA ILE A 97 -3.61 1.15 17.54
C ILE A 97 -4.62 2.01 16.77
N CYS A 98 -5.63 1.40 16.14
CA CYS A 98 -6.72 2.11 15.46
C CYS A 98 -7.61 2.94 16.41
N LEU A 99 -7.62 2.63 17.71
CA LEU A 99 -8.36 3.40 18.72
C LEU A 99 -7.54 4.56 19.32
N VAL A 100 -6.26 4.71 18.97
CA VAL A 100 -5.41 5.81 19.45
C VAL A 100 -5.82 7.13 18.79
N LYS A 101 -6.52 7.98 19.55
CA LYS A 101 -7.07 9.27 19.06
C LYS A 101 -6.05 10.40 18.89
N SER A 102 -4.78 10.21 19.26
CA SER A 102 -3.75 11.26 19.18
C SER A 102 -2.57 10.89 18.29
N LEU A 103 -2.38 11.66 17.22
CA LEU A 103 -1.24 11.53 16.28
C LEU A 103 0.12 11.60 17.00
N GLY A 104 0.20 12.36 18.11
CA GLY A 104 1.39 12.45 18.95
C GLY A 104 1.82 11.14 19.61
N SER A 105 0.92 10.16 19.76
CA SER A 105 1.23 8.82 20.27
C SER A 105 1.79 7.91 19.17
N LEU A 106 1.36 8.10 17.92
CA LEU A 106 1.87 7.33 16.77
C LEU A 106 3.33 7.68 16.43
N ARG A 107 3.86 8.83 16.88
CA ARG A 107 5.26 9.23 16.62
C ARG A 107 6.28 8.15 16.96
N TYR A 108 6.03 7.39 18.04
CA TYR A 108 6.92 6.32 18.49
C TYR A 108 6.87 5.12 17.56
N LEU A 109 5.67 4.76 17.10
CA LEU A 109 5.47 3.73 16.08
C LEU A 109 6.20 4.11 14.78
N THR A 110 6.07 5.36 14.33
CA THR A 110 6.81 5.88 13.15
C THR A 110 8.32 5.79 13.31
N ILE A 111 8.87 6.13 14.48
CA ILE A 111 10.32 5.99 14.76
C ILE A 111 10.76 4.53 14.68
N VAL A 112 10.00 3.61 15.31
CA VAL A 112 10.29 2.17 15.27
C VAL A 112 10.22 1.63 13.84
N SER A 113 9.21 2.02 13.04
CA SER A 113 9.10 1.64 11.63
C SER A 113 10.29 2.14 10.79
N ILE A 114 10.76 3.37 11.02
CA ILE A 114 11.94 3.93 10.33
C ILE A 114 13.20 3.13 10.68
N LEU A 115 13.42 2.82 11.97
CA LEU A 115 14.54 1.98 12.40
C LEU A 115 14.47 0.57 11.79
N GLY A 116 13.27 -0.02 11.72
CA GLY A 116 13.03 -1.31 11.05
C GLY A 116 13.38 -1.29 9.56
N MET A 117 13.03 -0.22 8.83
CA MET A 117 13.42 -0.07 7.42
C MET A 117 14.94 0.05 7.23
N PHE A 118 15.63 0.80 8.10
CA PHE A 118 17.10 0.88 8.07
C PHE A 118 17.76 -0.46 8.42
N TRP A 119 17.22 -1.20 9.39
CA TRP A 119 17.68 -2.55 9.71
C TRP A 119 17.50 -3.51 8.53
N LEU A 120 16.34 -3.49 7.88
CA LEU A 120 16.06 -4.31 6.70
C LEU A 120 17.02 -4.01 5.55
N ALA A 121 17.36 -2.73 5.31
CA ALA A 121 18.39 -2.35 4.33
C ALA A 121 19.77 -2.91 4.69
N ILE A 122 20.19 -2.84 5.96
CA ILE A 122 21.46 -3.43 6.42
C ILE A 122 21.48 -4.95 6.18
N VAL A 123 20.37 -5.64 6.48
CA VAL A 123 20.25 -7.09 6.23
C VAL A 123 20.31 -7.41 4.73
N ALA A 124 19.67 -6.61 3.87
CA ALA A 124 19.73 -6.78 2.43
C ALA A 124 21.18 -6.72 1.88
N PHE A 125 21.96 -5.73 2.32
CA PHE A 125 23.38 -5.63 1.96
C PHE A 125 24.25 -6.73 2.60
N TYR A 126 23.94 -7.17 3.82
CA TYR A 126 24.66 -8.27 4.47
C TYR A 126 24.46 -9.60 3.72
N LEU A 127 23.22 -9.90 3.30
CA LEU A 127 22.92 -11.09 2.52
C LEU A 127 23.62 -11.05 1.15
N LEU A 128 23.58 -9.90 0.45
CA LEU A 128 24.32 -9.72 -0.81
C LEU A 128 25.83 -9.88 -0.65
N GLY A 129 26.41 -9.38 0.45
CA GLY A 129 27.83 -9.55 0.75
C GLY A 129 28.24 -10.97 1.16
N THR A 130 27.29 -11.78 1.65
CA THR A 130 27.54 -13.14 2.18
C THR A 130 27.26 -14.23 1.14
N TYR A 131 26.13 -14.13 0.43
CA TYR A 131 25.66 -15.13 -0.54
C TYR A 131 25.95 -14.75 -2.00
N GLY A 132 26.30 -13.50 -2.28
CA GLY A 132 26.52 -13.00 -3.63
C GLY A 132 25.22 -12.76 -4.40
N MET A 133 25.32 -12.71 -5.73
CA MET A 133 24.16 -12.60 -6.62
C MET A 133 23.66 -13.98 -7.02
N ALA A 134 22.35 -14.13 -7.24
CA ALA A 134 21.75 -15.37 -7.73
C ALA A 134 22.39 -15.82 -9.06
N ALA A 135 22.70 -17.12 -9.16
CA ALA A 135 23.53 -17.66 -10.25
C ALA A 135 22.83 -17.68 -11.63
N ASP A 136 21.50 -17.60 -11.63
CA ASP A 136 20.63 -17.56 -12.79
C ASP A 136 20.24 -16.14 -13.21
N PHE A 137 20.56 -15.12 -12.40
CA PHE A 137 20.23 -13.72 -12.64
C PHE A 137 20.94 -13.18 -13.88
N LYS A 138 20.21 -13.08 -14.99
CA LYS A 138 20.75 -12.51 -16.23
C LYS A 138 20.72 -11.00 -16.12
N TYR A 139 21.84 -10.33 -16.35
CA TYR A 139 21.93 -8.86 -16.35
C TYR A 139 20.80 -8.17 -17.12
N GLY A 140 20.32 -8.75 -18.23
CA GLY A 140 19.16 -8.26 -18.99
C GLY A 140 17.86 -8.08 -18.19
N GLN A 141 17.63 -8.90 -17.16
CA GLN A 141 16.47 -8.83 -16.26
C GLN A 141 16.57 -7.67 -15.25
N ALA A 142 17.76 -7.08 -15.06
CA ALA A 142 17.95 -5.96 -14.12
C ALA A 142 17.45 -4.61 -14.65
N TYR A 143 17.19 -4.49 -15.95
CA TYR A 143 16.86 -3.22 -16.60
C TYR A 143 15.79 -3.30 -17.71
N ALA A 144 15.18 -4.46 -17.94
CA ALA A 144 14.06 -4.64 -18.85
C ALA A 144 12.93 -5.43 -18.17
N PRO A 145 11.65 -5.04 -18.34
CA PRO A 145 10.52 -5.81 -17.83
C PRO A 145 10.46 -7.18 -18.54
N ILE A 146 10.20 -8.24 -17.77
CA ILE A 146 10.12 -9.62 -18.28
C ILE A 146 8.92 -9.74 -19.23
N ASN A 147 7.78 -9.17 -18.87
CA ASN A 147 6.69 -8.88 -19.79
C ASN A 147 5.98 -7.54 -19.45
N TRP A 148 5.02 -7.11 -20.28
CA TRP A 148 4.30 -5.83 -20.09
C TRP A 148 3.20 -5.88 -19.02
N ILE A 149 2.72 -7.07 -18.65
CA ILE A 149 1.70 -7.29 -17.61
C ILE A 149 2.34 -7.09 -16.23
N ASP A 150 3.48 -7.75 -15.94
CA ASP A 150 4.25 -7.55 -14.70
C ASP A 150 4.66 -6.07 -14.52
N CYS A 151 4.93 -5.38 -15.65
CA CYS A 151 5.26 -3.96 -15.64
C CYS A 151 4.05 -3.10 -15.21
N LEU A 152 2.83 -3.45 -15.64
CA LEU A 152 1.60 -2.77 -15.24
C LEU A 152 1.24 -3.09 -13.78
N GLU A 153 1.40 -4.33 -13.34
CA GLU A 153 1.23 -4.76 -11.95
C GLU A 153 2.18 -3.95 -11.04
N GLY A 154 3.48 -3.96 -11.33
CA GLY A 154 4.49 -3.18 -10.62
C GLY A 154 4.16 -1.68 -10.61
N VAL A 155 3.66 -1.12 -11.72
CA VAL A 155 3.16 0.27 -11.76
C VAL A 155 2.00 0.50 -10.79
N THR A 156 1.03 -0.42 -10.68
CA THR A 156 -0.07 -0.28 -9.70
C THR A 156 0.41 -0.35 -8.26
N THR A 157 1.35 -1.24 -7.94
CA THR A 157 2.00 -1.34 -6.62
C THR A 157 2.83 -0.10 -6.29
N TYR A 158 3.55 0.48 -7.26
CA TYR A 158 4.21 1.79 -7.10
C TYR A 158 3.21 2.94 -6.89
N ILE A 159 2.09 2.95 -7.63
CA ILE A 159 1.02 3.95 -7.44
C ILE A 159 0.45 3.85 -6.02
N PHE A 160 0.24 2.64 -5.50
CA PHE A 160 -0.18 2.41 -4.12
C PHE A 160 0.85 2.92 -3.10
N GLY A 161 2.13 2.52 -3.23
CA GLY A 161 3.20 2.91 -2.31
C GLY A 161 3.46 4.42 -2.24
N TYR A 162 3.24 5.15 -3.34
CA TYR A 162 3.37 6.61 -3.38
C TYR A 162 2.05 7.38 -3.16
N CYS A 163 0.92 6.70 -2.89
CA CYS A 163 -0.40 7.31 -2.72
C CYS A 163 -0.52 8.11 -1.41
N ASN A 164 -0.23 9.40 -1.48
CA ASN A 164 -0.26 10.36 -0.36
C ASN A 164 -1.10 11.63 -0.66
N GLN A 165 -1.71 11.69 -1.85
CA GLN A 165 -2.36 12.86 -2.43
C GLN A 165 -3.55 13.35 -1.60
N ALA A 166 -4.27 12.42 -0.96
CA ALA A 166 -5.41 12.72 -0.08
C ALA A 166 -5.00 13.58 1.14
N ASN A 167 -3.78 13.38 1.66
CA ASN A 167 -3.27 14.04 2.87
C ASN A 167 -2.69 15.44 2.60
N MET A 168 -2.44 15.78 1.33
CA MET A 168 -1.76 17.01 0.92
C MET A 168 -2.46 18.32 1.32
N PRO A 169 -3.80 18.45 1.27
CA PRO A 169 -4.49 19.65 1.74
C PRO A 169 -4.23 19.94 3.22
N GLU A 170 -4.21 18.89 4.05
CA GLU A 170 -4.06 19.00 5.50
C GLU A 170 -2.61 19.37 5.86
N ILE A 171 -1.63 18.68 5.25
CA ILE A 171 -0.20 19.03 5.35
C ILE A 171 0.07 20.48 4.88
N TYR A 172 -0.58 20.94 3.81
CA TYR A 172 -0.46 22.34 3.35
C TYR A 172 -0.99 23.35 4.37
N MET A 173 -2.11 23.01 5.03
CA MET A 173 -2.75 23.88 6.01
C MET A 173 -1.98 23.95 7.34
N GLU A 174 -1.28 22.89 7.72
CA GLU A 174 -0.43 22.84 8.93
C GLU A 174 0.97 23.45 8.73
N MET A 175 1.50 23.43 7.50
CA MET A 175 2.82 23.99 7.19
C MET A 175 2.94 25.48 7.56
N ASN A 176 3.99 25.83 8.30
CA ASN A 176 4.30 27.20 8.70
C ASN A 176 5.71 27.62 8.23
N PRO A 177 5.89 28.69 7.43
CA PRO A 177 4.85 29.48 6.76
C PRO A 177 4.29 28.76 5.53
N ARG A 178 2.99 28.95 5.26
CA ARG A 178 2.29 28.38 4.09
C ARG A 178 2.87 28.94 2.80
N SER A 179 3.33 28.06 1.90
CA SER A 179 3.84 28.45 0.57
C SER A 179 3.82 27.26 -0.39
N PRO A 180 3.22 27.36 -1.59
CA PRO A 180 3.20 26.26 -2.55
C PRO A 180 4.60 25.83 -2.99
N LYS A 181 5.52 26.80 -3.10
CA LYS A 181 6.94 26.54 -3.43
C LYS A 181 7.61 25.67 -2.36
N LYS A 182 7.31 25.91 -1.08
CA LYS A 182 7.86 25.10 0.02
C LYS A 182 7.28 23.69 0.02
N LEU A 183 5.96 23.53 -0.10
CA LEU A 183 5.36 22.19 -0.14
C LEU A 183 5.83 21.39 -1.37
N ARG A 184 6.02 22.03 -2.53
CA ARG A 184 6.62 21.35 -3.70
C ARG A 184 8.02 20.82 -3.40
N TRP A 185 8.87 21.59 -2.70
CA TRP A 185 10.20 21.11 -2.28
C TRP A 185 10.11 19.98 -1.25
N VAL A 186 9.24 20.09 -0.24
CA VAL A 186 8.99 19.01 0.74
C VAL A 186 8.58 17.74 0.00
N ALA A 187 7.62 17.81 -0.92
CA ALA A 187 7.17 16.68 -1.71
C ALA A 187 8.28 16.05 -2.60
N ILE A 188 9.10 16.88 -3.26
CA ILE A 188 10.23 16.40 -4.07
C ILE A 188 11.23 15.65 -3.18
N TRP A 189 11.61 16.22 -2.03
CA TRP A 189 12.54 15.58 -1.11
C TRP A 189 11.96 14.31 -0.47
N SER A 190 10.69 14.31 -0.07
CA SER A 190 10.00 13.11 0.42
C SER A 190 10.01 12.01 -0.64
N ALA A 191 9.70 12.31 -1.90
CA ALA A 191 9.76 11.33 -2.98
C ALA A 191 11.17 10.78 -3.21
N ILE A 192 12.19 11.64 -3.28
CA ILE A 192 13.60 11.23 -3.45
C ILE A 192 14.05 10.32 -2.30
N VAL A 193 13.74 10.67 -1.05
CA VAL A 193 14.11 9.87 0.12
C VAL A 193 13.38 8.51 0.11
N SER A 194 12.09 8.48 -0.22
CA SER A 194 11.32 7.24 -0.36
C SER A 194 11.90 6.35 -1.47
N THR A 195 12.20 6.90 -2.67
CA THR A 195 12.82 6.14 -3.76
C THR A 195 14.18 5.58 -3.36
N ALA A 196 15.02 6.38 -2.69
CA ALA A 196 16.33 5.94 -2.23
C ALA A 196 16.24 4.79 -1.22
N VAL A 197 15.31 4.84 -0.27
CA VAL A 197 15.07 3.75 0.70
C VAL A 197 14.53 2.50 -0.01
N TYR A 198 13.55 2.65 -0.91
CA TYR A 198 13.02 1.51 -1.67
C TYR A 198 14.10 0.84 -2.53
N PHE A 199 14.94 1.59 -3.24
CA PHE A 199 16.04 1.02 -4.02
C PHE A 199 17.16 0.40 -3.16
N ALA A 200 17.48 1.01 -2.01
CA ALA A 200 18.47 0.46 -1.08
C ALA A 200 18.06 -0.88 -0.46
N ILE A 201 16.75 -1.17 -0.37
CA ILE A 201 16.21 -2.45 0.10
C ILE A 201 16.00 -3.40 -1.09
N ALA A 202 15.28 -2.96 -2.13
CA ALA A 202 14.84 -3.82 -3.22
C ALA A 202 15.98 -4.29 -4.13
N ILE A 203 16.98 -3.45 -4.43
CA ILE A 203 18.07 -3.85 -5.34
C ILE A 203 18.92 -4.97 -4.76
N PRO A 204 19.44 -4.89 -3.51
CA PRO A 204 20.24 -6.00 -2.96
C PRO A 204 19.44 -7.30 -2.84
N PHE A 205 18.16 -7.23 -2.42
CA PHE A 205 17.33 -8.44 -2.33
C PHE A 205 17.01 -9.05 -3.71
N LEU A 206 16.68 -8.24 -4.72
CA LEU A 206 16.50 -8.71 -6.10
C LEU A 206 17.77 -9.35 -6.65
N LEU A 207 18.96 -8.84 -6.28
CA LEU A 207 20.23 -9.44 -6.68
C LEU A 207 20.51 -10.77 -5.96
N VAL A 208 20.10 -10.92 -4.69
CA VAL A 208 20.29 -12.16 -3.90
C VAL A 208 19.31 -13.26 -4.29
N PHE A 209 18.02 -12.93 -4.49
CA PHE A 209 16.96 -13.91 -4.75
C PHE A 209 16.63 -14.07 -6.24
N GLY A 210 16.98 -13.09 -7.09
CA GLY A 210 16.80 -13.17 -8.53
C GLY A 210 15.33 -13.42 -8.93
N PRO A 211 15.07 -14.30 -9.91
CA PRO A 211 13.73 -14.69 -10.32
C PRO A 211 12.87 -15.35 -9.23
N ASP A 212 13.46 -15.92 -8.17
CA ASP A 212 12.73 -16.57 -7.07
C ASP A 212 12.20 -15.57 -6.01
N SER A 213 12.32 -14.26 -6.28
CA SER A 213 11.80 -13.18 -5.42
C SER A 213 10.29 -13.32 -5.19
N GLN A 214 9.89 -13.42 -3.92
CA GLN A 214 8.49 -13.48 -3.49
C GLN A 214 7.89 -12.07 -3.35
N SER A 215 6.56 -11.99 -3.41
CA SER A 215 5.76 -10.78 -3.16
C SER A 215 6.05 -10.08 -1.82
N SER A 216 6.54 -10.81 -0.82
CA SER A 216 7.13 -10.24 0.39
C SER A 216 8.56 -10.74 0.55
N VAL A 217 9.51 -9.81 0.58
CA VAL A 217 10.95 -10.13 0.71
C VAL A 217 11.31 -10.84 2.02
N LEU A 218 10.45 -10.71 3.03
CA LEU A 218 10.59 -11.40 4.32
C LEU A 218 10.26 -12.91 4.20
N LEU A 219 9.48 -13.31 3.20
CA LEU A 219 9.24 -14.73 2.90
C LEU A 219 10.48 -15.38 2.30
N ASN A 220 11.18 -14.74 1.35
CA ASN A 220 12.47 -15.26 0.86
C ASN A 220 13.50 -15.43 1.99
N MET A 221 13.49 -14.54 2.98
CA MET A 221 14.37 -14.67 4.15
C MET A 221 14.00 -15.87 5.06
N ALA A 222 12.77 -16.38 5.01
CA ALA A 222 12.35 -17.55 5.78
C ALA A 222 13.03 -18.85 5.30
N ASP A 223 13.59 -18.87 4.09
CA ASP A 223 14.32 -20.03 3.56
C ASP A 223 15.80 -20.07 4.01
N TYR A 224 16.34 -18.92 4.42
CA TYR A 224 17.67 -18.79 5.03
C TYR A 224 17.63 -19.05 6.55
N LEU A 225 16.43 -19.26 7.08
CA LEU A 225 16.16 -19.77 8.42
C LEU A 225 15.99 -21.31 8.33
N PRO A 226 16.60 -22.13 9.20
CA PRO A 226 16.49 -23.59 9.11
C PRO A 226 15.02 -24.05 9.13
N GLN A 227 14.61 -24.74 8.06
CA GLN A 227 13.21 -24.90 7.60
C GLN A 227 12.46 -26.13 8.17
N GLY A 228 11.12 -26.09 8.08
CA GLY A 228 10.24 -27.24 8.28
C GLY A 228 8.80 -27.07 7.71
N LEU A 229 8.55 -27.79 6.60
CA LEU A 229 7.32 -28.38 5.97
C LEU A 229 5.88 -27.75 6.09
N PRO A 230 4.97 -28.01 5.09
CA PRO A 230 3.69 -27.28 4.89
C PRO A 230 2.39 -27.92 5.47
N TRP A 231 1.22 -27.33 5.16
CA TRP A 231 0.09 -27.01 6.08
C TRP A 231 -1.36 -27.36 5.60
N SER A 232 -2.35 -27.55 6.51
CA SER A 232 -3.82 -27.36 6.22
C SER A 232 -4.84 -27.38 7.43
N THR A 233 -5.99 -26.69 7.27
CA THR A 233 -7.34 -26.79 7.96
C THR A 233 -7.70 -26.01 9.28
N ARG A 234 -8.99 -26.01 9.71
CA ARG A 234 -9.85 -24.81 10.04
C ARG A 234 -10.96 -25.01 11.15
N SER A 235 -11.27 -24.03 12.04
CA SER A 235 -12.59 -23.84 12.76
C SER A 235 -12.71 -22.58 13.70
N GLU A 236 -13.86 -22.33 14.39
CA GLU A 236 -14.50 -21.00 14.69
C GLU A 236 -14.61 -20.43 16.17
N PRO A 237 -15.11 -19.16 16.42
CA PRO A 237 -14.78 -18.31 17.59
C PRO A 237 -15.97 -17.74 18.49
N LYS A 238 -15.67 -16.79 19.41
CA LYS A 238 -16.63 -15.93 20.19
C LYS A 238 -16.16 -14.45 20.39
N ARG A 239 -16.98 -13.59 21.02
CA ARG A 239 -17.36 -12.23 20.52
C ARG A 239 -17.24 -11.05 21.52
N ALA A 240 -17.15 -9.82 20.98
CA ALA A 240 -17.47 -8.55 21.64
C ALA A 240 -18.15 -7.55 20.64
N ASP A 241 -18.77 -6.47 21.15
CA ASP A 241 -19.59 -5.47 20.42
C ASP A 241 -19.22 -4.01 20.92
N PHE A 242 -19.68 -2.83 20.44
CA PHE A 242 -20.91 -2.53 19.69
C PHE A 242 -21.00 -1.28 18.75
N TRP A 243 -20.27 -0.13 18.88
CA TRP A 243 -20.49 1.05 17.97
C TRP A 243 -19.26 1.76 17.35
N GLY A 244 -18.35 2.34 18.14
CA GLY A 244 -17.03 2.72 17.59
C GLY A 244 -16.26 1.49 17.09
N VAL A 245 -16.49 0.40 17.82
CA VAL A 245 -16.20 -0.99 17.46
C VAL A 245 -16.78 -1.33 16.09
N VAL A 246 -18.08 -1.12 15.80
CA VAL A 246 -18.69 -1.58 14.54
C VAL A 246 -18.01 -1.04 13.28
N ALA A 247 -17.61 0.23 13.21
CA ALA A 247 -16.92 0.73 12.01
C ALA A 247 -15.52 0.12 11.86
N VAL A 248 -14.74 0.04 12.95
CA VAL A 248 -13.41 -0.56 12.96
C VAL A 248 -13.52 -2.06 12.71
N THR A 249 -14.32 -2.79 13.47
CA THR A 249 -14.62 -4.22 13.32
C THR A 249 -15.19 -4.57 11.95
N PHE A 250 -16.01 -3.75 11.30
CA PHE A 250 -16.45 -4.05 9.92
C PHE A 250 -15.29 -3.92 8.93
N ALA A 251 -14.49 -2.85 9.06
CA ALA A 251 -13.27 -2.67 8.27
C ALA A 251 -12.23 -3.78 8.51
N VAL A 252 -12.11 -4.21 9.75
CA VAL A 252 -11.16 -5.20 10.25
C VAL A 252 -11.59 -6.63 9.91
N VAL A 253 -12.89 -6.96 10.02
CA VAL A 253 -13.45 -8.24 9.56
C VAL A 253 -13.37 -8.32 8.03
N ILE A 254 -13.60 -7.23 7.30
CA ILE A 254 -13.33 -7.21 5.85
C ILE A 254 -11.84 -7.44 5.57
N SER A 255 -10.94 -6.76 6.29
CA SER A 255 -9.50 -6.93 6.11
C SER A 255 -9.04 -8.37 6.38
N TYR A 256 -9.63 -9.02 7.39
CA TYR A 256 -9.42 -10.41 7.76
C TYR A 256 -9.99 -11.41 6.74
N LEU A 257 -11.20 -11.14 6.22
CA LEU A 257 -11.80 -11.94 5.15
C LEU A 257 -10.99 -11.83 3.86
N ILE A 258 -10.40 -10.67 3.57
CA ILE A 258 -9.48 -10.46 2.44
C ILE A 258 -8.17 -11.24 2.66
N ASP A 259 -7.57 -11.18 3.86
CA ASP A 259 -6.36 -11.96 4.23
C ASP A 259 -6.58 -13.49 4.09
N ILE A 260 -7.78 -14.00 4.42
CA ILE A 260 -8.12 -15.41 4.22
C ILE A 260 -8.42 -15.74 2.74
N ALA A 261 -8.98 -14.80 1.98
CA ALA A 261 -9.41 -15.03 0.60
C ALA A 261 -8.30 -14.83 -0.44
N LEU A 262 -7.29 -14.00 -0.16
CA LEU A 262 -6.17 -13.72 -1.05
C LEU A 262 -4.88 -14.26 -0.44
N PRO A 263 -4.19 -15.22 -1.09
CA PRO A 263 -2.94 -15.77 -0.57
C PRO A 263 -1.80 -14.74 -0.60
N ASP A 264 -1.84 -13.83 -1.58
CA ASP A 264 -0.75 -12.90 -1.92
C ASP A 264 -1.14 -11.43 -1.66
N VAL A 265 -0.21 -10.69 -1.04
CA VAL A 265 -0.30 -9.27 -0.77
C VAL A 265 -0.14 -8.40 -2.04
N SER A 266 0.56 -8.87 -3.07
CA SER A 266 0.78 -8.14 -4.34
C SER A 266 -0.53 -7.94 -5.09
N ILE A 267 -1.36 -8.98 -5.22
CA ILE A 267 -2.71 -8.89 -5.83
C ILE A 267 -3.54 -7.81 -5.12
N LEU A 268 -3.49 -7.78 -3.78
CA LEU A 268 -4.19 -6.79 -2.97
C LEU A 268 -3.65 -5.37 -3.18
N MET A 269 -2.33 -5.18 -3.18
CA MET A 269 -1.70 -3.88 -3.48
C MET A 269 -2.01 -3.40 -4.91
N GLY A 270 -2.04 -4.33 -5.88
CA GLY A 270 -2.37 -4.09 -7.27
C GLY A 270 -3.80 -3.58 -7.45
N ILE A 271 -4.80 -4.29 -6.90
CA ILE A 271 -6.22 -3.87 -6.94
C ILE A 271 -6.41 -2.49 -6.30
N VAL A 272 -5.81 -2.27 -5.12
CA VAL A 272 -6.00 -1.03 -4.36
C VAL A 272 -5.27 0.15 -5.00
N GLY A 273 -4.09 -0.10 -5.58
CA GLY A 273 -3.35 0.86 -6.41
C GLY A 273 -4.08 1.20 -7.72
N ALA A 274 -4.62 0.19 -8.40
CA ALA A 274 -5.41 0.35 -9.62
C ALA A 274 -6.69 1.14 -9.38
N ILE A 275 -7.50 0.77 -8.38
CA ILE A 275 -8.79 1.41 -8.12
C ILE A 275 -8.60 2.75 -7.43
N SER A 276 -8.12 2.74 -6.20
CA SER A 276 -8.04 3.94 -5.38
C SER A 276 -6.89 4.84 -5.81
N GLY A 277 -5.71 4.27 -6.06
CA GLY A 277 -4.55 5.03 -6.51
C GLY A 277 -4.82 5.80 -7.82
N SER A 278 -5.46 5.18 -8.82
CA SER A 278 -5.86 5.90 -10.05
C SER A 278 -6.78 7.10 -9.79
N ILE A 279 -7.77 6.92 -8.91
CA ILE A 279 -8.74 7.97 -8.56
C ILE A 279 -8.05 9.11 -7.79
N LEU A 280 -7.25 8.79 -6.78
CA LEU A 280 -6.63 9.74 -5.85
C LEU A 280 -5.41 10.47 -6.45
N CYS A 281 -4.59 9.76 -7.23
CA CYS A 281 -3.32 10.25 -7.75
C CYS A 281 -3.43 10.96 -9.11
N PHE A 282 -4.39 10.57 -9.95
CA PHE A 282 -4.46 11.00 -11.35
C PHE A 282 -5.80 11.66 -11.70
N ILE A 283 -6.94 10.96 -11.52
CA ILE A 283 -8.25 11.41 -11.97
C ILE A 283 -8.72 12.65 -11.20
N ALA A 284 -8.78 12.58 -9.87
CA ALA A 284 -9.27 13.70 -9.06
C ALA A 284 -8.38 14.96 -9.17
N PRO A 285 -7.03 14.89 -9.07
CA PRO A 285 -6.17 16.05 -9.28
C PRO A 285 -6.32 16.66 -10.68
N GLY A 286 -6.41 15.81 -11.71
CA GLY A 286 -6.65 16.22 -13.10
C GLY A 286 -7.93 17.05 -13.24
N TYR A 287 -9.06 16.51 -12.76
CA TYR A 287 -10.33 17.23 -12.78
C TYR A 287 -10.29 18.53 -11.97
N PHE A 288 -9.66 18.57 -10.78
CA PHE A 288 -9.58 19.78 -9.94
C PHE A 288 -8.98 20.98 -10.69
N CYS A 289 -7.95 20.75 -11.49
CA CYS A 289 -7.37 21.80 -12.31
C CYS A 289 -8.22 22.19 -13.52
N ILE A 290 -8.93 21.26 -14.16
CA ILE A 290 -9.88 21.59 -15.24
C ILE A 290 -11.01 22.47 -14.70
N SER A 291 -11.59 22.13 -13.54
CA SER A 291 -12.69 22.88 -12.92
C SER A 291 -12.27 24.25 -12.35
N THR A 292 -10.99 24.47 -12.11
CA THR A 292 -10.43 25.76 -11.64
C THR A 292 -9.64 26.52 -12.72
N SER A 293 -9.57 26.01 -13.95
CA SER A 293 -8.97 26.69 -15.11
C SER A 293 -9.92 27.77 -15.68
N LYS A 294 -9.48 28.52 -16.70
CA LYS A 294 -10.31 29.57 -17.31
C LYS A 294 -11.37 28.96 -18.23
N SER A 295 -10.99 27.93 -18.98
CA SER A 295 -11.86 27.15 -19.85
C SER A 295 -12.28 25.86 -19.16
N LYS A 296 -13.56 25.71 -18.81
CA LYS A 296 -14.09 24.46 -18.25
C LYS A 296 -14.17 23.30 -19.27
N LYS A 297 -13.68 23.48 -20.50
CA LYS A 297 -13.64 22.42 -21.53
C LYS A 297 -12.49 21.47 -21.25
N PHE A 298 -12.78 20.17 -21.26
CA PHE A 298 -11.81 19.11 -20.99
C PHE A 298 -10.60 19.16 -21.94
N PHE A 299 -10.84 19.20 -23.26
CA PHE A 299 -9.81 19.31 -24.29
C PHE A 299 -9.43 20.76 -24.66
N ALA A 300 -9.45 21.70 -23.71
CA ALA A 300 -8.87 23.02 -23.95
C ALA A 300 -7.32 22.93 -24.05
N PRO A 301 -6.64 23.73 -24.89
CA PRO A 301 -5.17 23.71 -24.97
C PRO A 301 -4.48 23.96 -23.61
N GLU A 302 -5.06 24.80 -22.76
CA GLU A 302 -4.58 25.04 -21.39
C GLU A 302 -4.82 23.87 -20.42
N ASN A 303 -5.70 22.94 -20.77
CA ASN A 303 -6.09 21.79 -19.96
C ASN A 303 -5.53 20.46 -20.47
N TRP A 304 -4.88 20.43 -21.64
CA TRP A 304 -4.33 19.21 -22.26
C TRP A 304 -3.58 18.32 -21.27
N LEU A 305 -2.68 18.89 -20.46
CA LEU A 305 -1.91 18.13 -19.47
C LEU A 305 -2.83 17.52 -18.39
N TYR A 306 -3.84 18.25 -17.93
CA TYR A 306 -4.79 17.76 -16.92
C TYR A 306 -5.70 16.67 -17.49
N ALA A 307 -6.13 16.81 -18.75
CA ALA A 307 -6.86 15.79 -19.48
C ALA A 307 -6.01 14.52 -19.67
N ALA A 308 -4.71 14.66 -19.99
CA ALA A 308 -3.78 13.53 -20.08
C ALA A 308 -3.61 12.81 -18.73
N PHE A 309 -3.56 13.53 -17.60
CA PHE A 309 -3.59 12.92 -16.26
C PHE A 309 -4.88 12.13 -16.00
N VAL A 310 -6.05 12.66 -16.36
CA VAL A 310 -7.33 11.93 -16.23
C VAL A 310 -7.34 10.68 -17.12
N ILE A 311 -6.89 10.78 -18.38
CA ILE A 311 -6.84 9.66 -19.32
C ILE A 311 -5.89 8.57 -18.81
N LEU A 312 -4.69 8.93 -18.34
CA LEU A 312 -3.75 8.00 -17.72
C LEU A 312 -4.38 7.28 -16.52
N GLY A 313 -5.06 8.02 -15.64
CA GLY A 313 -5.79 7.45 -14.50
C GLY A 313 -6.90 6.48 -14.92
N CYS A 314 -7.63 6.76 -16.01
CA CYS A 314 -8.61 5.81 -16.54
C CYS A 314 -7.95 4.55 -17.12
N ILE A 315 -6.79 4.68 -17.76
CA ILE A 315 -6.02 3.53 -18.29
C ILE A 315 -5.49 2.66 -17.15
N THR A 316 -4.88 3.25 -16.12
CA THR A 316 -4.38 2.49 -14.95
C THR A 316 -5.52 1.86 -14.14
N LEU A 317 -6.67 2.54 -14.04
CA LEU A 317 -7.88 2.00 -13.40
C LEU A 317 -8.38 0.75 -14.12
N VAL A 318 -8.65 0.84 -15.42
CA VAL A 318 -9.21 -0.27 -16.19
C VAL A 318 -8.19 -1.39 -16.38
N GLY A 319 -6.96 -1.06 -16.79
CA GLY A 319 -5.90 -2.02 -17.04
C GLY A 319 -5.47 -2.76 -15.77
N GLY A 320 -5.18 -2.04 -14.69
CA GLY A 320 -4.77 -2.65 -13.42
C GLY A 320 -5.88 -3.52 -12.81
N THR A 321 -7.14 -3.05 -12.82
CA THR A 321 -8.25 -3.87 -12.30
C THR A 321 -8.47 -5.13 -13.16
N ALA A 322 -8.32 -5.04 -14.49
CA ALA A 322 -8.46 -6.20 -15.37
C ALA A 322 -7.35 -7.24 -15.15
N ILE A 323 -6.11 -6.80 -14.93
CA ILE A 323 -4.96 -7.66 -14.61
C ILE A 323 -5.19 -8.39 -13.28
N SER A 324 -5.52 -7.68 -12.21
CA SER A 324 -5.74 -8.35 -10.91
C SER A 324 -6.99 -9.23 -10.85
N VAL A 325 -8.03 -8.95 -11.66
CA VAL A 325 -9.15 -9.89 -11.84
C VAL A 325 -8.71 -11.15 -12.57
N TYR A 326 -7.83 -11.02 -13.58
CA TYR A 326 -7.27 -12.16 -14.31
C TYR A 326 -6.38 -13.04 -13.40
N GLU A 327 -5.56 -12.45 -12.54
CA GLU A 327 -4.77 -13.16 -11.51
C GLU A 327 -5.66 -13.94 -10.54
N ILE A 328 -6.73 -13.32 -10.02
CA ILE A 328 -7.71 -14.00 -9.14
C ILE A 328 -8.38 -15.19 -9.86
N LEU A 329 -8.72 -15.03 -11.14
CA LEU A 329 -9.31 -16.11 -11.93
C LEU A 329 -8.33 -17.25 -12.18
N GLN A 330 -7.07 -16.96 -12.54
CA GLN A 330 -6.04 -17.99 -12.69
C GLN A 330 -5.80 -18.74 -11.37
N PHE A 331 -5.77 -18.04 -10.24
CA PHE A 331 -5.63 -18.67 -8.93
C PHE A 331 -6.82 -19.60 -8.63
N ALA A 332 -8.06 -19.16 -8.92
CA ALA A 332 -9.27 -19.95 -8.70
C ALA A 332 -9.43 -21.15 -9.66
N GLU A 333 -8.81 -21.12 -10.83
CA GLU A 333 -8.76 -22.24 -11.78
C GLU A 333 -7.61 -23.24 -11.47
N GLY A 334 -6.60 -22.81 -10.71
CA GLY A 334 -5.43 -23.61 -10.33
C GLY A 334 -5.47 -24.26 -8.94
N SER A 335 -6.57 -24.08 -8.19
CA SER A 335 -6.75 -24.54 -6.80
C SER A 335 -7.82 -25.62 -6.62
#